data_AF-A0AAU5C928-F1
#
_entry.id   AF-A0AAU5C928-F1
#
_cell.length_a   1.000
_cell.length_b   1.000
_cell.length_c   1.000
_cell.angle_alpha   90.00
_cell.angle_beta   90.00
_cell.angle_gamma   90.00
#
_symmetry.space_group_name_H-M   'P 1'
#
loop_
_entity.id
_entity.type
_entity.pdbx_description
1 polymer ?
#
loop_
_entity_poly.entity_id
_entity_poly.type
_entity_poly.pdbx_seq_one_letter_code
_entity_poly.pdbx_strand_id
1 'polypeptide(L)'
;MLRIPAYGLTEEQGRATPSASRLSIAELIKHAARCERGWTALALRRSGALQRAADESDDDEFQPAPGETLAGLSADYELATGETDEAVLRHR
;
A
#
# COMPACT_ATOMS: atom_id res chain seq x y z
N MET A 1 10.06 -0.59 -3.21
CA MET A 1 10.50 0.27 -4.35
C MET A 1 9.76 1.61 -4.43
N LEU A 2 8.50 1.73 -3.97
CA LEU A 2 7.72 3.00 -4.10
C LEU A 2 8.17 4.17 -3.21
N ARG A 3 9.06 3.93 -2.23
CA ARG A 3 9.60 4.98 -1.36
C ARG A 3 10.49 6.00 -2.09
N ILE A 4 11.20 5.58 -3.13
CA ILE A 4 12.11 6.47 -3.88
C ILE A 4 11.30 7.52 -4.67
N PRO A 5 10.28 7.15 -5.46
CA PRO A 5 9.40 8.13 -6.11
C PRO A 5 8.69 9.08 -5.15
N ALA A 6 8.39 8.65 -3.93
CA ALA A 6 7.71 9.47 -2.91
C ALA A 6 8.64 10.40 -2.13
N TYR A 7 9.96 10.21 -2.24
CA TYR A 7 10.94 10.90 -1.42
C TYR A 7 10.94 12.41 -1.69
N GLY A 8 10.69 13.20 -0.65
CA GLY A 8 10.71 14.66 -0.71
C GLY A 8 9.47 15.30 -1.35
N LEU A 9 8.44 14.52 -1.70
CA LEU A 9 7.17 15.08 -2.16
C LEU A 9 6.41 15.74 -1.01
N THR A 10 5.77 16.86 -1.30
CA THR A 10 4.73 17.44 -0.45
C THR A 10 3.42 16.63 -0.55
N GLU A 11 2.49 16.86 0.36
CA GLU A 11 1.15 16.25 0.29
C GLU A 11 0.43 16.58 -1.02
N GLU A 12 0.51 17.83 -1.48
CA GLU A 12 -0.11 18.26 -2.73
C GLU A 12 0.51 17.54 -3.93
N GLN A 13 1.85 17.47 -3.99
CA GLN A 13 2.56 16.76 -5.06
C GLN A 13 2.28 15.25 -5.04
N GLY A 14 2.19 14.64 -3.86
CA GLY A 14 1.91 13.21 -3.70
C GLY A 14 0.52 12.81 -4.15
N ARG A 15 -0.46 13.74 -4.10
CA ARG A 15 -1.85 13.55 -4.53
C ARG A 15 -2.13 14.04 -5.95
N ALA A 16 -1.19 14.75 -6.57
CA ALA A 16 -1.35 15.20 -7.93
C ALA A 16 -1.35 14.02 -8.92
N THR A 17 -2.08 14.16 -10.02
CA THR A 17 -2.12 13.22 -11.14
C THR A 17 -1.60 13.89 -12.42
N PRO A 18 -0.31 14.30 -12.49
CA PRO A 18 0.20 15.12 -13.58
C PRO A 18 0.46 14.35 -14.88
N SER A 19 0.20 13.03 -14.89
CA SER A 19 0.43 12.16 -16.04
C SER A 19 -0.90 11.73 -16.68
N ALA A 20 -0.86 10.96 -17.76
CA ALA A 20 -2.06 10.36 -18.34
C ALA A 20 -2.74 9.33 -17.40
N SER A 21 -2.05 8.87 -16.35
CA SER A 21 -2.62 8.02 -15.33
C SER A 21 -3.60 8.80 -14.44
N ARG A 22 -4.71 8.15 -14.08
CA ARG A 22 -5.62 8.65 -13.03
C ARG A 22 -5.06 8.50 -11.62
N LEU A 23 -4.01 7.68 -11.44
CA LEU A 23 -3.45 7.39 -10.12
C LEU A 23 -2.32 8.34 -9.76
N SER A 24 -2.37 8.83 -8.52
CA SER A 24 -1.35 9.58 -7.82
C SER A 24 -0.34 8.66 -7.12
N ILE A 25 0.76 9.23 -6.62
CA ILE A 25 1.76 8.47 -5.85
C ILE A 25 1.18 7.95 -4.54
N ALA A 26 0.34 8.75 -3.86
CA ALA A 26 -0.34 8.34 -2.64
C ALA A 26 -1.21 7.08 -2.86
N GLU A 27 -2.00 7.05 -3.93
CA GLU A 27 -2.86 5.91 -4.29
C GLU A 27 -2.04 4.67 -4.63
N LEU A 28 -0.95 4.82 -5.37
CA LEU A 28 -0.06 3.70 -5.70
C LEU A 28 0.60 3.08 -4.45
N ILE A 29 0.99 3.91 -3.47
CA ILE A 29 1.58 3.41 -2.21
C ILE A 29 0.53 2.65 -1.40
N LYS A 30 -0.70 3.19 -1.28
CA LYS A 30 -1.80 2.52 -0.57
C LYS A 30 -2.13 1.16 -1.19
N HIS A 31 -2.29 1.12 -2.51
CA HIS A 31 -2.53 -0.14 -3.25
C HIS A 31 -1.38 -1.14 -3.06
N ALA A 32 -0.13 -0.69 -3.10
CA ALA A 32 1.02 -1.57 -2.90
C ALA A 32 1.09 -2.14 -1.49
N ALA A 33 0.77 -1.37 -0.45
CA ALA A 33 0.69 -1.86 0.93
C ALA A 33 -0.38 -2.96 1.07
N ARG A 34 -1.54 -2.78 0.43
CA ARG A 34 -2.58 -3.82 0.37
C ARG A 34 -2.11 -5.07 -0.35
N CYS A 35 -1.47 -4.93 -1.52
CA CYS A 35 -0.92 -6.05 -2.28
C CYS A 35 0.08 -6.85 -1.44
N GLU A 36 1.02 -6.16 -0.80
CA GLU A 36 2.06 -6.76 0.01
C GLU A 36 1.47 -7.64 1.13
N ARG A 37 0.52 -7.10 1.91
CA ARG A 37 -0.19 -7.85 2.96
C ARG A 37 -0.95 -9.04 2.40
N GLY A 38 -1.65 -8.85 1.29
CA GLY A 38 -2.44 -9.90 0.65
C GLY A 38 -1.59 -11.09 0.22
N TRP A 39 -0.47 -10.82 -0.46
CA TRP A 39 0.45 -11.85 -0.91
C TRP A 39 1.17 -12.54 0.25
N THR A 40 1.58 -11.79 1.27
CA THR A 40 2.21 -12.37 2.46
C THR A 40 1.24 -13.24 3.26
N ALA A 41 -0.01 -12.81 3.40
CA ALA A 41 -1.06 -13.63 4.02
C ALA A 41 -1.30 -14.93 3.23
N LEU A 42 -1.30 -14.85 1.90
CA LEU A 42 -1.44 -16.03 1.03
C LEU A 42 -0.25 -16.98 1.19
N ALA A 43 0.99 -16.46 1.16
CA ALA A 43 2.21 -17.25 1.32
C ALA A 43 2.23 -18.01 2.66
N LEU A 44 1.73 -17.36 3.72
CA LEU A 44 1.57 -17.95 5.06
C LEU A 44 0.30 -18.80 5.20
N ARG A 45 -0.48 -19.00 4.13
CA ARG A 45 -1.74 -19.76 4.08
C ARG A 45 -2.76 -19.32 5.14
N ARG A 46 -2.84 -18.01 5.40
CA ARG A 46 -3.82 -17.44 6.33
C ARG A 46 -5.22 -17.52 5.71
N SER A 47 -6.23 -17.81 6.53
CA SER A 47 -7.63 -17.81 6.09
C SER A 47 -8.04 -16.41 5.63
N GLY A 48 -8.78 -16.33 4.51
CA GLY A 48 -9.22 -15.05 3.95
C GLY A 48 -8.09 -14.24 3.28
N ALA A 49 -6.95 -14.84 2.96
CA ALA A 49 -5.91 -14.16 2.19
C ALA A 49 -6.48 -13.64 0.86
N LEU A 50 -6.11 -12.40 0.49
CA LEU A 50 -6.63 -11.65 -0.66
C LEU A 50 -8.12 -11.28 -0.61
N GLN A 51 -8.85 -11.71 0.42
CA GLN A 51 -10.26 -11.39 0.58
C GLN A 51 -10.43 -10.00 1.18
N ARG A 52 -11.31 -9.18 0.60
CA ARG A 52 -11.70 -7.87 1.14
C ARG A 52 -12.66 -8.02 2.32
N ALA A 53 -12.69 -6.99 3.17
CA ALA A 53 -13.77 -6.89 4.16
C ALA A 53 -15.13 -6.72 3.45
N ALA A 54 -16.21 -7.14 4.10
CA ALA A 54 -17.55 -7.12 3.48
C ALA A 54 -18.04 -5.70 3.14
N ASP A 55 -17.51 -4.69 3.84
CA ASP A 55 -17.80 -3.27 3.69
C ASP A 55 -16.71 -2.50 2.93
N GLU A 56 -15.64 -3.16 2.50
CA GLU A 56 -14.54 -2.55 1.74
C GLU A 56 -14.82 -2.61 0.23
N SER A 57 -14.82 -1.44 -0.41
CA SER A 57 -14.93 -1.32 -1.87
C SER A 57 -13.61 -1.63 -2.56
N ASP A 58 -13.66 -2.06 -3.82
CA ASP A 58 -12.48 -2.17 -4.67
C ASP A 58 -11.75 -0.83 -4.82
N ASP A 59 -12.51 0.28 -4.85
CA ASP A 59 -11.97 1.62 -5.05
C ASP A 59 -11.24 2.18 -3.81
N ASP A 60 -11.47 1.65 -2.60
CA ASP A 60 -10.95 2.22 -1.35
C ASP A 60 -9.41 2.21 -1.30
N GLU A 61 -8.78 1.24 -1.96
CA GLU A 61 -7.32 1.15 -2.06
C GLU A 61 -6.72 2.25 -2.95
N PHE A 62 -7.55 2.85 -3.81
CA PHE A 62 -7.20 3.97 -4.69
C PHE A 62 -7.84 5.29 -4.22
N GLN A 63 -8.36 5.35 -3.00
CA GLN A 63 -8.92 6.58 -2.42
C GLN A 63 -8.37 6.76 -1.00
N PRO A 64 -7.22 7.44 -0.85
CA PRO A 64 -6.72 7.85 0.45
C PRO A 64 -7.76 8.70 1.18
N ALA A 65 -8.14 8.29 2.37
CA ALA A 65 -9.08 9.01 3.22
C ALA A 65 -8.47 10.37 3.63
N PRO A 66 -9.29 11.36 4.03
CA PRO A 66 -8.81 12.69 4.39
C PRO A 66 -7.73 12.73 5.48
N GLY A 67 -7.68 11.72 6.37
CA GLY A 67 -6.67 11.60 7.41
C GLY A 67 -5.41 10.81 7.01
N GLU A 68 -5.41 10.13 5.87
CA GLU A 68 -4.27 9.35 5.40
C GLU A 68 -3.27 10.27 4.70
N THR A 69 -2.16 10.59 5.36
CA THR A 69 -1.07 11.43 4.83
C THR A 69 -0.10 10.61 3.97
N LEU A 70 0.65 11.25 3.07
CA LEU A 70 1.68 10.57 2.26
C LEU A 70 2.74 9.89 3.14
N ALA A 71 3.14 10.55 4.24
CA ALA A 71 4.04 9.98 5.23
C ALA A 71 3.42 8.76 5.93
N GLY A 72 2.14 8.85 6.32
CA GLY A 72 1.40 7.75 6.93
C GLY A 72 1.28 6.54 6.00
N LEU A 73 0.90 6.76 4.73
CA LEU A 73 0.83 5.71 3.71
C LEU A 73 2.21 5.08 3.45
N SER A 74 3.27 5.89 3.43
CA SER A 74 4.64 5.38 3.25
C SER A 74 5.09 4.52 4.43
N ALA A 75 4.75 4.92 5.66
CA ALA A 75 5.02 4.14 6.86
C ALA A 75 4.19 2.84 6.89
N ASP A 76 2.93 2.90 6.46
CA ASP A 76 2.05 1.74 6.33
C ASP A 76 2.61 0.71 5.34
N TYR A 77 3.09 1.19 4.19
CA TYR A 77 3.77 0.36 3.21
C TYR A 77 5.06 -0.26 3.75
N GLU A 78 5.85 0.48 4.53
CA GLU A 78 7.04 -0.08 5.19
C GLU A 78 6.69 -1.23 6.14
N LEU A 79 5.66 -1.07 6.97
CA LEU A 79 5.19 -2.13 7.86
C LEU A 79 4.78 -3.37 7.06
N ALA A 80 4.01 -3.18 5.99
CA ALA A 80 3.58 -4.30 5.13
C ALA A 80 4.77 -5.06 4.52
N THR A 81 5.78 -4.34 4.01
CA THR A 81 6.99 -4.98 3.46
C THR A 81 7.84 -5.65 4.54
N GLY A 82 7.90 -5.09 5.75
CA GLY A 82 8.61 -5.71 6.87
C GLY A 82 7.99 -7.04 7.30
N GLU A 83 6.66 -7.15 7.29
CA GLU A 83 5.97 -8.43 7.54
C GLU A 83 6.34 -9.49 6.50
N THR A 84 6.48 -9.09 5.23
CA THR A 84 6.96 -9.98 4.17
C THR A 84 8.39 -10.43 4.40
N ASP A 85 9.29 -9.49 4.72
CA ASP A 85 10.69 -9.81 5.01
C ASP A 85 10.81 -10.81 6.17
N GLU A 86 10.05 -10.60 7.25
CA GLU A 86 9.99 -11.55 8.37
C GLU A 86 9.47 -12.94 7.93
N ALA A 87 8.42 -12.97 7.10
CA ALA A 87 7.88 -14.22 6.57
C ALA A 87 8.94 -14.97 5.74
N VAL A 88 9.64 -14.28 4.84
CA VAL A 88 10.71 -14.87 4.03
C VAL A 88 11.85 -15.38 4.90
N LEU A 89 12.32 -14.59 5.86
CA LEU A 89 13.43 -14.97 6.73
C LEU A 89 13.10 -16.17 7.63
N ARG A 90 11.84 -16.31 8.07
CA ARG A 90 11.39 -17.46 8.88
C ARG A 90 11.31 -18.77 8.08
N HIS A 91 11.14 -18.69 6.76
CA HIS A 91 10.92 -19.84 5.88
C HIS A 91 12.08 -20.11 4.91
N ARG A 92 13.24 -19.48 5.14
CA ARG A 92 14.52 -19.77 4.48
C ARG A 92 15.23 -20.95 5.14
#